data_AF-A0A7R9SLT0-F1
#
_entry.id   AF-A0A7R9SLT0-F1
#
_cell.length_a   1.000
_cell.length_b   1.000
_cell.length_c   1.000
_cell.angle_alpha   90.00
_cell.angle_beta   90.00
_cell.angle_gamma   90.00
#
_symmetry.space_group_name_H-M   'P 1'
#
loop_
_entity.id
_entity.type
_entity.pdbx_description
1 polymer ?
#
loop_
_entity_poly.entity_id
_entity_poly.type
_entity_poly.pdbx_seq_one_letter_code
_entity_poly.pdbx_strand_id
1 'polypeptide(L)'
;SGDFDMMSNNTQVNDDFSTIYTNFLKLFYIVDFDEAAPDKLEESKYYFHMMAPSILSLVALDQTLCYLTKRKLMETNTLCINACHLILFYIFRSIIISVEYGIWIFVYQACAMPHLSLGSTEMFIVSFFIMDFLYYVGHRIEHGTRLFWAGHCLHHNADYYDIGVSLRLGFLHNIILIPLAVVPALCIHPAYLIFHQQVNLLYQFWIHTTCVDKLGILDYVINTPSNHRVHHDNSCRSDTKNFGGFLMVWDHLFGTYKREEKQPNFRLQPSEIDIYPLSQQINPLIQLGRTFRATPGIFGKVKHLFESPDFPNLEGKGASVSISHDVPESYSALKNIWEHSTIYLFVHLLLMSITTIEHLMNPLKTQCCWCCLVSIIWLVFNTEGLLRGLKYVYLVECTRCILMMLVVSLSSEFKHDDALVLHQMALIISIGGLIFAQILQVPCFKDYNHITGRSDVQASAPTPGSK
;
A
#
# COMPACT_ATOMS: atom_id res chain seq x y z
N SER A 1 22.78 -9.29 -48.21
CA SER A 1 23.12 -9.57 -46.81
C SER A 1 22.24 -8.70 -45.93
N GLY A 2 21.08 -9.22 -45.55
CA GLY A 2 20.14 -8.54 -44.68
C GLY A 2 19.29 -9.61 -44.03
N ASP A 3 19.79 -10.14 -42.90
CA ASP A 3 19.09 -11.06 -42.00
C ASP A 3 19.96 -11.21 -40.75
N PHE A 4 20.07 -10.15 -39.94
CA PHE A 4 20.62 -10.20 -38.58
C PHE A 4 20.09 -8.99 -37.82
N ASP A 5 18.85 -9.10 -37.32
CA ASP A 5 18.38 -8.30 -36.15
C ASP A 5 17.00 -8.70 -35.62
N MET A 6 16.28 -9.66 -36.25
CA MET A 6 15.00 -10.13 -35.71
C MET A 6 15.11 -11.25 -34.66
N MET A 7 16.28 -11.88 -34.46
CA MET A 7 16.43 -12.97 -33.49
C MET A 7 16.74 -12.50 -32.07
N SER A 8 17.47 -11.39 -31.87
CA SER A 8 17.82 -10.88 -30.53
C SER A 8 16.60 -10.34 -29.77
N ASN A 9 15.71 -9.61 -30.45
CA ASN A 9 14.45 -9.12 -29.88
C ASN A 9 13.49 -10.27 -29.51
N ASN A 10 13.48 -11.36 -30.28
CA ASN A 10 12.63 -12.51 -29.99
C ASN A 10 13.11 -13.30 -28.76
N THR A 11 14.42 -13.41 -28.53
CA THR A 11 14.96 -14.01 -27.30
C THR A 11 14.64 -13.17 -26.06
N GLN A 12 14.79 -11.84 -26.14
CA GLN A 12 14.55 -10.96 -25.00
C GLN A 12 13.06 -10.89 -24.61
N VAL A 13 12.15 -10.83 -25.59
CA VAL A 13 10.70 -10.87 -25.34
C VAL A 13 10.26 -12.23 -24.77
N ASN A 14 10.88 -13.33 -25.22
CA ASN A 14 10.61 -14.65 -24.65
C ASN A 14 11.10 -14.77 -23.21
N ASP A 15 12.25 -14.17 -22.87
CA ASP A 15 12.78 -14.14 -21.52
C ASP A 15 11.89 -13.29 -20.58
N ASP A 16 11.40 -12.13 -21.05
CA ASP A 16 10.48 -11.27 -20.27
C ASP A 16 9.13 -11.97 -20.02
N PHE A 17 8.57 -12.65 -21.01
CA PHE A 17 7.31 -13.39 -20.85
C PHE A 17 7.47 -14.61 -19.94
N SER A 18 8.57 -15.37 -20.09
CA SER A 18 8.91 -16.49 -19.21
C SER A 18 9.04 -16.04 -17.75
N THR A 19 9.65 -14.87 -17.55
CA THR A 19 9.79 -14.21 -16.24
C THR A 19 8.43 -13.87 -15.64
N ILE A 20 7.55 -13.19 -16.38
CA ILE A 20 6.19 -12.85 -15.92
C ILE A 20 5.38 -14.11 -15.62
N TYR A 21 5.47 -15.13 -16.47
CA TYR A 21 4.76 -16.40 -16.29
C TYR A 21 5.21 -17.14 -15.02
N THR A 22 6.52 -17.24 -14.80
CA THR A 22 7.09 -17.87 -13.60
C THR A 22 6.68 -17.11 -12.33
N ASN A 23 6.58 -15.78 -12.39
CA ASN A 23 6.09 -14.96 -11.28
C ASN A 23 4.60 -15.15 -11.01
N PHE A 24 3.80 -15.30 -12.06
CA PHE A 24 2.39 -15.62 -11.91
C PHE A 24 2.22 -16.99 -11.23
N LEU A 25 3.04 -17.98 -11.58
CA LEU A 25 3.04 -19.28 -10.91
C LEU A 25 3.45 -19.20 -9.43
N LYS A 26 4.41 -18.33 -9.09
CA LYS A 26 4.84 -18.03 -7.71
C LYS A 26 3.69 -17.58 -6.82
N LEU A 27 2.70 -16.85 -7.34
CA LEU A 27 1.46 -16.49 -6.60
C LEU A 27 0.77 -17.72 -6.01
N PHE A 28 0.81 -18.84 -6.71
CA PHE A 28 0.12 -20.07 -6.35
C PHE A 28 1.06 -21.10 -5.71
N TYR A 29 2.22 -20.68 -5.20
CA TYR A 29 3.27 -21.55 -4.67
C TYR A 29 3.76 -22.61 -5.68
N ILE A 30 3.60 -22.35 -6.98
CA ILE A 30 4.13 -23.21 -8.04
C ILE A 30 5.57 -22.75 -8.33
N VAL A 31 6.53 -23.29 -7.56
CA VAL A 31 7.96 -22.94 -7.63
C VAL A 31 8.84 -24.18 -7.50
N ASP A 32 10.06 -24.13 -8.03
CA ASP A 32 11.09 -25.11 -7.71
C ASP A 32 11.61 -24.84 -6.29
N PHE A 33 11.54 -25.85 -5.42
CA PHE A 33 11.93 -25.76 -4.02
C PHE A 33 13.42 -25.41 -3.85
N ASP A 34 14.25 -25.77 -4.83
CA ASP A 34 15.68 -25.46 -4.83
C ASP A 34 15.97 -23.97 -5.05
N GLU A 35 15.03 -23.17 -5.56
CA GLU A 35 15.15 -21.69 -5.69
C GLU A 35 14.91 -20.96 -4.36
N ALA A 36 14.31 -21.62 -3.37
CA ALA A 36 13.99 -21.06 -2.06
C ALA A 36 14.97 -21.49 -0.95
N ALA A 37 15.97 -22.31 -1.31
CA ALA A 37 16.96 -22.81 -0.37
C ALA A 37 17.84 -21.68 0.21
N PRO A 38 18.23 -21.76 1.51
CA PRO A 38 19.07 -20.76 2.18
C PRO A 38 20.38 -20.44 1.44
N ASP A 39 20.93 -21.42 0.74
CA ASP A 39 22.21 -21.31 0.05
C ASP A 39 22.10 -20.52 -1.27
N LYS A 40 20.88 -20.24 -1.73
CA LYS A 40 20.55 -19.39 -2.88
C LYS A 40 19.94 -18.05 -2.48
N LEU A 41 20.15 -17.60 -1.23
CA LEU A 41 19.61 -16.32 -0.72
C LEU A 41 19.97 -15.10 -1.59
N GLU A 42 21.07 -15.14 -2.33
CA GLU A 42 21.40 -14.08 -3.29
C GLU A 42 20.39 -13.98 -4.44
N GLU A 43 19.79 -15.10 -4.86
CA GLU A 43 18.71 -15.14 -5.83
C GLU A 43 17.39 -14.62 -5.24
N SER A 44 17.26 -14.53 -3.92
CA SER A 44 16.05 -13.97 -3.29
C SER A 44 15.92 -12.46 -3.47
N LYS A 45 16.99 -11.78 -3.89
CA LYS A 45 16.95 -10.36 -4.30
C LYS A 45 16.00 -10.14 -5.48
N TYR A 46 15.86 -11.13 -6.38
CA TYR A 46 14.98 -11.04 -7.56
C TYR A 46 13.50 -10.97 -7.22
N TYR A 47 13.04 -11.54 -6.08
CA TYR A 47 11.63 -11.53 -5.72
C TYR A 47 11.07 -10.10 -5.57
N PHE A 48 11.83 -9.19 -4.96
CA PHE A 48 11.41 -7.79 -4.80
C PHE A 48 11.33 -7.04 -6.13
N HIS A 49 12.28 -7.29 -7.03
CA HIS A 49 12.29 -6.68 -8.37
C HIS A 49 11.11 -7.13 -9.24
N MET A 50 10.59 -8.33 -8.98
CA MET A 50 9.51 -8.95 -9.76
C MET A 50 8.09 -8.58 -9.29
N MET A 51 7.93 -8.07 -8.06
CA MET A 51 6.59 -7.72 -7.54
C MET A 51 5.95 -6.56 -8.30
N ALA A 52 6.71 -5.50 -8.59
CA ALA A 52 6.14 -4.30 -9.20
C ALA A 52 5.57 -4.55 -10.62
N PRO A 53 6.28 -5.23 -11.54
CA PRO A 53 5.71 -5.62 -12.83
C PRO A 53 4.47 -6.51 -12.67
N SER A 54 4.52 -7.49 -11.75
CA SER A 54 3.41 -8.42 -11.51
C SER A 54 2.14 -7.71 -11.02
N ILE A 55 2.29 -6.75 -10.10
CA ILE A 55 1.20 -5.89 -9.61
C ILE A 55 0.57 -5.10 -10.76
N LEU A 56 1.38 -4.45 -11.60
CA LEU A 56 0.88 -3.68 -12.75
C LEU A 56 0.17 -4.57 -13.77
N SER A 57 0.71 -5.76 -14.05
CA SER A 57 0.08 -6.74 -14.92
C SER A 57 -1.27 -7.23 -14.38
N LEU A 58 -1.38 -7.47 -13.06
CA LEU A 58 -2.63 -7.87 -12.43
C LEU A 58 -3.68 -6.76 -12.47
N VAL A 59 -3.28 -5.49 -12.24
CA VAL A 59 -4.18 -4.34 -12.40
C VAL A 59 -4.66 -4.23 -13.85
N ALA A 60 -3.75 -4.31 -14.83
CA ALA A 60 -4.12 -4.24 -16.24
C ALA A 60 -5.06 -5.39 -16.66
N LEU A 61 -4.79 -6.60 -16.18
CA LEU A 61 -5.64 -7.77 -16.40
C LEU A 61 -7.02 -7.58 -15.79
N ASP A 62 -7.11 -7.16 -14.52
CA ASP A 62 -8.38 -6.90 -13.84
C ASP A 62 -9.20 -5.83 -14.57
N GLN A 63 -8.60 -4.71 -14.96
CA GLN A 63 -9.30 -3.66 -15.70
C GLN A 63 -9.78 -4.15 -17.08
N THR A 64 -8.99 -4.97 -17.76
CA THR A 64 -9.39 -5.62 -19.02
C THR A 64 -10.57 -6.55 -18.80
N LEU A 65 -10.52 -7.41 -17.78
CA LEU A 65 -11.61 -8.33 -17.45
C LEU A 65 -12.88 -7.59 -17.06
N CYS A 66 -12.77 -6.54 -16.26
CA CYS A 66 -13.91 -5.76 -15.85
C CYS A 66 -14.51 -4.95 -17.03
N TYR A 67 -13.70 -4.48 -17.99
CA TYR A 67 -14.20 -3.95 -19.27
C TYR A 67 -14.98 -5.01 -20.07
N LEU A 68 -14.38 -6.19 -20.28
CA LEU A 68 -14.99 -7.29 -21.05
C LEU A 68 -16.26 -7.84 -20.41
N THR A 69 -16.32 -7.86 -19.07
CA THR A 69 -17.46 -8.34 -18.29
C THR A 69 -18.47 -7.24 -17.93
N LYS A 70 -18.28 -6.01 -18.42
CA LYS A 70 -19.14 -4.84 -18.17
C LYS A 70 -19.31 -4.52 -16.67
N ARG A 71 -18.26 -4.78 -15.87
CA ARG A 71 -18.18 -4.36 -14.46
C ARG A 71 -17.60 -2.95 -14.36
N LYS A 72 -17.77 -2.30 -13.21
CA LYS A 72 -17.26 -0.95 -12.96
C LYS A 72 -15.72 -0.98 -13.05
N LEU A 73 -15.16 -0.13 -13.89
CA LEU A 73 -13.71 0.10 -13.94
C LEU A 73 -13.27 0.96 -12.75
N MET A 74 -12.03 0.76 -12.31
CA MET A 74 -11.42 1.61 -11.30
C MET A 74 -11.25 3.02 -11.87
N GLU A 75 -11.63 4.02 -11.07
CA GLU A 75 -11.49 5.41 -11.47
C GLU A 75 -10.01 5.80 -11.47
N THR A 76 -9.55 6.54 -12.49
CA THR A 76 -8.14 6.93 -12.64
C THR A 76 -7.60 7.63 -11.40
N ASN A 77 -8.42 8.48 -10.78
CA ASN A 77 -8.00 9.21 -9.58
C ASN A 77 -7.83 8.29 -8.37
N THR A 78 -8.70 7.28 -8.24
CA THR A 78 -8.59 6.24 -7.21
C THR A 78 -7.31 5.43 -7.38
N LEU A 79 -6.98 5.02 -8.62
CA LEU A 79 -5.72 4.33 -8.93
C LEU A 79 -4.51 5.17 -8.50
N CYS A 80 -4.51 6.46 -8.79
CA CYS A 80 -3.38 7.33 -8.46
C CYS A 80 -3.22 7.52 -6.93
N ILE A 81 -4.32 7.70 -6.19
CA ILE A 81 -4.30 7.76 -4.71
C ILE A 81 -3.78 6.43 -4.13
N ASN A 82 -4.26 5.32 -4.67
CA ASN A 82 -3.84 3.98 -4.27
C ASN A 82 -2.34 3.75 -4.54
N ALA A 83 -1.83 4.23 -5.67
CA ALA A 83 -0.41 4.19 -5.99
C ALA A 83 0.43 5.04 -5.01
N CYS A 84 -0.07 6.23 -4.61
CA CYS A 84 0.58 7.05 -3.60
C CYS A 84 0.68 6.31 -2.26
N HIS A 85 -0.39 5.62 -1.84
CA HIS A 85 -0.39 4.78 -0.64
C HIS A 85 0.63 3.65 -0.71
N LEU A 86 0.71 2.96 -1.83
CA LEU A 86 1.66 1.88 -2.02
C LEU A 86 3.11 2.38 -1.89
N ILE A 87 3.43 3.53 -2.50
CA ILE A 87 4.78 4.12 -2.44
C ILE A 87 5.12 4.56 -1.01
N LEU A 88 4.17 5.24 -0.35
CA LEU A 88 4.27 5.60 1.06
C LEU A 88 4.53 4.38 1.94
N PHE A 89 3.75 3.33 1.74
CA PHE A 89 3.92 2.06 2.43
C PHE A 89 5.33 1.50 2.22
N TYR A 90 5.82 1.39 0.98
CA TYR A 90 7.13 0.79 0.71
C TYR A 90 8.31 1.61 1.24
N ILE A 91 8.23 2.95 1.23
CA ILE A 91 9.25 3.80 1.86
C ILE A 91 9.40 3.44 3.34
N PHE A 92 8.29 3.39 4.09
CA PHE A 92 8.32 3.01 5.50
C PHE A 92 8.64 1.53 5.71
N ARG A 93 8.07 0.65 4.88
CA ARG A 93 8.27 -0.80 4.95
C ARG A 93 9.73 -1.17 4.75
N SER A 94 10.49 -0.47 3.89
CA SER A 94 11.92 -0.72 3.68
C SER A 94 12.75 -0.59 4.97
N ILE A 95 12.37 0.33 5.86
CA ILE A 95 13.02 0.51 7.17
C ILE A 95 12.57 -0.61 8.12
N ILE A 96 11.26 -0.86 8.20
CA ILE A 96 10.68 -1.86 9.10
C ILE A 96 11.18 -3.27 8.75
N ILE A 97 11.20 -3.62 7.46
CA ILE A 97 11.59 -4.95 6.97
C ILE A 97 13.08 -5.23 7.26
N SER A 98 13.93 -4.19 7.19
CA SER A 98 15.35 -4.31 7.55
C SER A 98 15.52 -4.64 9.04
N VAL A 99 14.72 -4.00 9.90
CA VAL A 99 14.71 -4.29 11.35
C VAL A 99 14.12 -5.68 11.63
N GLU A 100 13.00 -6.02 11.01
CA GLU A 100 12.33 -7.32 11.11
C GLU A 100 13.28 -8.46 10.75
N TYR A 101 13.90 -8.40 9.57
CA TYR A 101 14.82 -9.42 9.11
C TYR A 101 16.08 -9.46 9.96
N GLY A 102 16.59 -8.30 10.37
CA GLY A 102 17.70 -8.20 11.32
C GLY A 102 17.42 -8.91 12.64
N ILE A 103 16.20 -8.74 13.19
CA ILE A 103 15.77 -9.44 14.42
C ILE A 103 15.71 -10.95 14.19
N TRP A 104 15.09 -11.41 13.11
CA TRP A 104 14.97 -12.85 12.84
C TRP A 104 16.32 -13.52 12.59
N ILE A 105 17.21 -12.86 11.85
CA ILE A 105 18.59 -13.32 11.62
C ILE A 105 19.36 -13.34 12.94
N PHE A 106 19.26 -12.29 13.75
CA PHE A 106 19.92 -12.24 15.05
C PHE A 106 19.44 -13.37 15.97
N VAL A 107 18.12 -13.59 16.08
CA VAL A 107 17.54 -14.67 16.89
C VAL A 107 18.00 -16.04 16.38
N TYR A 108 17.99 -16.25 15.06
CA TYR A 108 18.47 -17.49 14.47
C TYR A 108 19.97 -17.71 14.75
N GLN A 109 20.82 -16.69 14.65
CA GLN A 109 22.26 -16.84 14.86
C GLN A 109 22.64 -16.98 16.34
N ALA A 110 21.99 -16.22 17.23
CA ALA A 110 22.34 -16.16 18.65
C ALA A 110 21.64 -17.23 19.50
N CYS A 111 20.44 -17.64 19.11
CA CYS A 111 19.54 -18.45 19.92
C CYS A 111 19.01 -19.68 19.17
N ALA A 112 19.56 -20.03 18.00
CA ALA A 112 19.12 -21.24 17.30
C ALA A 112 19.21 -22.45 18.23
N MET A 113 18.08 -23.09 18.39
CA MET A 113 18.01 -24.43 18.96
C MET A 113 18.57 -25.43 17.93
N PRO A 114 18.87 -26.68 18.30
CA PRO A 114 19.29 -27.69 17.34
C PRO A 114 18.34 -27.66 16.14
N HIS A 115 18.90 -27.45 14.95
CA HIS A 115 18.11 -27.32 13.74
C HIS A 115 17.16 -28.51 13.64
N LEU A 116 15.90 -28.23 13.28
CA LEU A 116 15.00 -29.30 12.89
C LEU A 116 15.74 -30.11 11.82
N SER A 117 15.88 -31.41 12.04
CA SER A 117 16.57 -32.35 11.14
C SER A 117 15.72 -32.66 9.90
N LEU A 118 15.10 -31.63 9.35
CA LEU A 118 14.30 -31.64 8.14
C LEU A 118 15.22 -31.38 6.94
N GLY A 119 14.92 -32.01 5.81
CA GLY A 119 15.49 -31.60 4.53
C GLY A 119 14.95 -30.23 4.10
N SER A 120 15.50 -29.69 3.01
CA SER A 120 15.08 -28.39 2.46
C SER A 120 13.60 -28.38 2.09
N THR A 121 13.09 -29.46 1.49
CA THR A 121 11.68 -29.58 1.08
C THR A 121 10.74 -29.59 2.27
N GLU A 122 11.02 -30.39 3.30
CA GLU A 122 10.17 -30.46 4.50
C GLU A 122 10.20 -29.14 5.26
N MET A 123 11.38 -28.50 5.35
CA MET A 123 11.52 -27.18 5.97
C MET A 123 10.70 -26.12 5.22
N PHE A 124 10.72 -26.14 3.89
CA PHE A 124 9.92 -25.23 3.06
C PHE A 124 8.41 -25.43 3.31
N ILE A 125 7.93 -26.68 3.30
CA ILE A 125 6.51 -26.99 3.53
C ILE A 125 6.08 -26.56 4.94
N VAL A 126 6.88 -26.88 5.96
CA VAL A 126 6.60 -26.50 7.35
C VAL A 126 6.58 -24.98 7.50
N SER A 127 7.52 -24.28 6.87
CA SER A 127 7.61 -22.82 6.90
C SER A 127 6.41 -22.15 6.23
N PHE A 128 5.89 -22.73 5.14
CA PHE A 128 4.65 -22.28 4.50
C PHE A 128 3.48 -22.27 5.48
N PHE A 129 3.19 -23.42 6.11
CA PHE A 129 2.07 -23.52 7.05
C PHE A 129 2.24 -22.61 8.27
N ILE A 130 3.46 -22.50 8.79
CA ILE A 130 3.75 -21.61 9.93
C ILE A 130 3.53 -20.16 9.54
N MET A 131 4.08 -19.70 8.43
CA MET A 131 3.94 -18.30 8.02
C MET A 131 2.51 -17.93 7.64
N ASP A 132 1.77 -18.83 6.99
CA ASP A 132 0.35 -18.61 6.70
C ASP A 132 -0.50 -18.56 7.98
N PHE A 133 -0.19 -19.41 8.97
CA PHE A 133 -0.82 -19.35 10.29
C PHE A 133 -0.47 -18.05 11.05
N LEU A 134 0.80 -17.64 11.04
CA LEU A 134 1.22 -16.39 11.67
C LEU A 134 0.55 -15.17 11.04
N TYR A 135 0.38 -15.17 9.71
CA TYR A 135 -0.42 -14.17 9.02
C TYR A 135 -1.86 -14.18 9.55
N TYR A 136 -2.54 -15.34 9.59
CA TYR A 136 -3.90 -15.44 10.12
C TYR A 136 -4.01 -14.86 11.55
N VAL A 137 -3.06 -15.20 12.44
CA VAL A 137 -3.03 -14.68 13.82
C VAL A 137 -2.79 -13.18 13.84
N GLY A 138 -1.82 -12.69 13.07
CA GLY A 138 -1.49 -11.27 12.96
C GLY A 138 -2.68 -10.46 12.45
N HIS A 139 -3.32 -10.93 11.39
CA HIS A 139 -4.47 -10.30 10.78
C HIS A 139 -5.67 -10.25 11.76
N ARG A 140 -5.91 -11.32 12.51
CA ARG A 140 -6.92 -11.32 13.57
C ARG A 140 -6.60 -10.33 14.70
N ILE A 141 -5.33 -10.18 15.07
CA ILE A 141 -4.87 -9.19 16.06
C ILE A 141 -5.06 -7.76 15.54
N GLU A 142 -4.79 -7.53 14.25
CA GLU A 142 -5.03 -6.24 13.57
C GLU A 142 -6.49 -5.82 13.65
N HIS A 143 -7.43 -6.74 13.45
CA HIS A 143 -8.86 -6.45 13.65
C HIS A 143 -9.31 -6.41 15.11
N GLY A 144 -8.60 -7.11 15.99
CA GLY A 144 -9.00 -7.29 17.39
C GLY A 144 -8.48 -6.23 18.35
N THR A 145 -7.60 -5.33 17.93
CA THR A 145 -6.93 -4.38 18.84
C THR A 145 -6.83 -2.97 18.24
N ARG A 146 -7.00 -1.93 19.06
CA ARG A 146 -6.89 -0.53 18.60
C ARG A 146 -5.52 -0.19 18.00
N LEU A 147 -4.44 -0.68 18.60
CA LEU A 147 -3.08 -0.37 18.15
C LEU A 147 -2.84 -0.87 16.73
N PHE A 148 -3.12 -2.15 16.48
CA PHE A 148 -2.83 -2.76 15.19
C PHE A 148 -3.92 -2.41 14.16
N TRP A 149 -5.16 -2.17 14.59
CA TRP A 149 -6.20 -1.61 13.73
C TRP A 149 -5.81 -0.24 13.17
N ALA A 150 -5.15 0.63 13.95
CA ALA A 150 -4.70 1.93 13.43
C ALA A 150 -3.69 1.80 12.27
N GLY A 151 -2.98 0.67 12.17
CA GLY A 151 -2.11 0.33 11.04
C GLY A 151 -2.82 -0.34 9.87
N HIS A 152 -3.96 -0.98 10.12
CA HIS A 152 -4.67 -1.81 9.15
C HIS A 152 -5.94 -1.14 8.59
N CYS A 153 -6.55 -0.20 9.31
CA CYS A 153 -7.84 0.40 8.97
C CYS A 153 -7.85 1.13 7.62
N LEU A 154 -6.70 1.62 7.15
CA LEU A 154 -6.56 2.24 5.83
C LEU A 154 -6.96 1.28 4.70
N HIS A 155 -6.58 0.01 4.84
CA HIS A 155 -6.92 -1.05 3.89
C HIS A 155 -8.44 -1.25 3.78
N HIS A 156 -9.15 -1.17 4.91
CA HIS A 156 -10.61 -1.24 4.98
C HIS A 156 -11.33 0.10 4.74
N ASN A 157 -10.58 1.16 4.41
CA ASN A 157 -11.09 2.52 4.23
C ASN A 157 -11.02 2.94 2.75
N ALA A 158 -11.63 2.12 1.89
CA ALA A 158 -11.81 2.43 0.47
C ALA A 158 -13.28 2.77 0.19
N ASP A 159 -13.51 3.78 -0.66
CA ASP A 159 -14.85 4.20 -1.06
C ASP A 159 -15.57 3.14 -1.91
N TYR A 160 -14.77 2.40 -2.69
CA TYR A 160 -15.19 1.30 -3.53
C TYR A 160 -14.26 0.12 -3.33
N TYR A 161 -14.83 -1.09 -3.35
CA TYR A 161 -14.06 -2.31 -3.39
C TYR A 161 -13.70 -2.64 -4.84
N ASP A 162 -12.42 -2.58 -5.16
CA ASP A 162 -11.82 -2.94 -6.44
C ASP A 162 -10.39 -3.47 -6.21
N ILE A 163 -9.72 -3.92 -7.27
CA ILE A 163 -8.35 -4.44 -7.16
C ILE A 163 -7.38 -3.42 -6.54
N GLY A 164 -7.64 -2.12 -6.65
CA GLY A 164 -6.81 -1.07 -6.10
C GLY A 164 -6.80 -1.00 -4.57
N VAL A 165 -7.76 -1.64 -3.89
CA VAL A 165 -7.75 -1.77 -2.42
C VAL A 165 -6.49 -2.47 -1.91
N SER A 166 -5.96 -3.42 -2.69
CA SER A 166 -4.70 -4.12 -2.40
C SER A 166 -3.48 -3.19 -2.30
N LEU A 167 -3.55 -2.00 -2.89
CA LEU A 167 -2.48 -0.99 -2.86
C LEU A 167 -2.56 -0.08 -1.62
N ARG A 168 -3.66 -0.13 -0.87
CA ARG A 168 -3.93 0.73 0.30
C ARG A 168 -3.38 0.13 1.59
N LEU A 169 -2.07 0.09 1.72
CA LEU A 169 -1.40 -0.45 2.91
C LEU A 169 -0.97 0.68 3.86
N GLY A 170 -1.26 0.50 5.16
CA GLY A 170 -0.87 1.45 6.20
C GLY A 170 0.60 1.34 6.61
N PHE A 171 1.21 2.39 7.15
CA PHE A 171 2.62 2.35 7.60
C PHE A 171 2.95 1.23 8.59
N LEU A 172 1.98 0.86 9.44
CA LEU A 172 2.15 -0.19 10.45
C LEU A 172 1.50 -1.52 10.04
N HIS A 173 1.06 -1.64 8.79
CA HIS A 173 0.46 -2.88 8.28
C HIS A 173 1.43 -4.05 8.45
N ASN A 174 0.93 -5.17 8.99
CA ASN A 174 1.66 -6.38 9.28
C ASN A 174 2.83 -6.26 10.28
N ILE A 175 2.98 -5.15 11.02
CA ILE A 175 4.08 -4.97 11.97
C ILE A 175 4.03 -6.00 13.13
N ILE A 176 2.85 -6.56 13.42
CA ILE A 176 2.67 -7.61 14.44
C ILE A 176 3.39 -8.91 14.07
N LEU A 177 3.73 -9.14 12.79
CA LEU A 177 4.47 -10.34 12.39
C LEU A 177 5.89 -10.39 12.97
N ILE A 178 6.50 -9.23 13.23
CA ILE A 178 7.87 -9.15 13.78
C ILE A 178 7.99 -9.98 15.07
N PRO A 179 7.22 -9.70 16.15
CA PRO A 179 7.28 -10.51 17.37
C PRO A 179 6.71 -11.92 17.20
N LEU A 180 5.70 -12.12 16.34
CA LEU A 180 5.10 -13.44 16.13
C LEU A 180 6.07 -14.46 15.52
N ALA A 181 6.93 -14.01 14.59
CA ALA A 181 7.90 -14.85 13.90
C ALA A 181 9.21 -15.09 14.67
N VAL A 182 9.42 -14.45 15.83
CA VAL A 182 10.60 -14.68 16.68
C VAL A 182 10.71 -16.15 17.11
N VAL A 183 9.60 -16.79 17.49
CA VAL A 183 9.62 -18.19 17.94
C VAL A 183 9.97 -19.14 16.79
N PRO A 184 9.33 -19.07 15.61
CA PRO A 184 9.77 -19.82 14.43
C PRO A 184 11.24 -19.57 14.05
N ALA A 185 11.73 -18.33 14.17
CA ALA A 185 13.12 -17.99 13.87
C ALA A 185 14.15 -18.68 14.78
N LEU A 186 13.75 -19.32 15.89
CA LEU A 186 14.65 -20.16 16.71
C LEU A 186 15.01 -21.49 16.04
N CYS A 187 14.20 -21.95 15.09
CA CYS A 187 14.33 -23.28 14.49
C CYS A 187 14.32 -23.27 12.96
N ILE A 188 13.79 -22.20 12.34
CA ILE A 188 13.61 -22.05 10.90
C ILE A 188 14.54 -20.98 10.40
N HIS A 189 15.29 -21.31 9.34
CA HIS A 189 16.17 -20.35 8.70
C HIS A 189 15.35 -19.14 8.19
N PRO A 190 15.74 -17.88 8.53
CA PRO A 190 14.97 -16.68 8.19
C PRO A 190 14.61 -16.55 6.71
N ALA A 191 15.45 -17.08 5.82
CA ALA A 191 15.18 -17.17 4.38
C ALA A 191 13.78 -17.71 4.05
N TYR A 192 13.38 -18.81 4.67
CA TYR A 192 12.08 -19.43 4.43
C TYR A 192 10.95 -18.53 4.96
N LEU A 193 11.10 -17.99 6.17
CA LEU A 193 10.10 -17.10 6.78
C LEU A 193 9.85 -15.87 5.89
N ILE A 194 10.94 -15.25 5.45
CA ILE A 194 10.96 -14.10 4.53
C ILE A 194 10.26 -14.47 3.23
N PHE A 195 10.67 -15.58 2.60
CA PHE A 195 10.10 -16.03 1.34
C PHE A 195 8.58 -16.22 1.44
N HIS A 196 8.10 -16.99 2.42
CA HIS A 196 6.68 -17.25 2.58
C HIS A 196 5.89 -15.99 2.95
N GLN A 197 6.46 -15.06 3.74
CA GLN A 197 5.84 -13.76 4.00
C GLN A 197 5.61 -12.97 2.72
N GLN A 198 6.61 -12.91 1.82
CA GLN A 198 6.49 -12.17 0.56
C GLN A 198 5.49 -12.82 -0.40
N VAL A 199 5.52 -14.15 -0.53
CA VAL A 199 4.55 -14.87 -1.38
C VAL A 199 3.13 -14.68 -0.85
N ASN A 200 2.93 -14.71 0.48
CA ASN A 200 1.62 -14.46 1.09
C ASN A 200 1.11 -13.04 0.80
N LEU A 201 1.96 -12.01 0.94
CA LEU A 201 1.62 -10.63 0.59
C LEU A 201 1.24 -10.49 -0.89
N LEU A 202 2.01 -11.12 -1.77
CA LEU A 202 1.77 -11.06 -3.22
C LEU A 202 0.47 -11.79 -3.60
N TYR A 203 0.19 -12.94 -2.99
CA TYR A 203 -1.04 -13.69 -3.20
C TYR A 203 -2.29 -12.86 -2.85
N GLN A 204 -2.24 -12.07 -1.78
CA GLN A 204 -3.36 -11.25 -1.36
C GLN A 204 -3.74 -10.14 -2.35
N PHE A 205 -2.92 -9.88 -3.36
CA PHE A 205 -3.23 -8.85 -4.35
C PHE A 205 -4.48 -9.19 -5.16
N TRP A 206 -4.51 -10.36 -5.80
CA TRP A 206 -5.55 -10.72 -6.77
C TRP A 206 -6.92 -11.01 -6.13
N ILE A 207 -6.95 -11.38 -4.85
CA ILE A 207 -8.20 -11.66 -4.12
C ILE A 207 -9.08 -10.41 -3.93
N HIS A 208 -8.60 -9.22 -4.33
CA HIS A 208 -9.39 -7.99 -4.34
C HIS A 208 -10.21 -7.76 -5.62
N THR A 209 -10.06 -8.62 -6.62
CA THR A 209 -10.80 -8.45 -7.88
C THR A 209 -12.32 -8.54 -7.66
N THR A 210 -13.05 -7.68 -8.37
CA THR A 210 -14.51 -7.79 -8.48
C THR A 210 -14.93 -8.64 -9.67
N CYS A 211 -14.01 -9.02 -10.57
CA CYS A 211 -14.34 -9.71 -11.80
C CYS A 211 -14.54 -11.24 -11.58
N VAL A 212 -14.18 -11.78 -10.40
CA VAL A 212 -14.40 -13.18 -9.99
C VAL A 212 -15.44 -13.23 -8.87
N ASP A 213 -16.57 -13.91 -9.10
CA ASP A 213 -17.62 -14.06 -8.09
C ASP A 213 -17.24 -15.15 -7.08
N LYS A 214 -17.68 -16.41 -7.27
CA LYS A 214 -17.41 -17.53 -6.35
C LYS A 214 -16.65 -18.64 -7.05
N LEU A 215 -15.72 -19.30 -6.35
CA LEU A 215 -14.94 -20.41 -6.88
C LEU A 215 -15.38 -21.78 -6.34
N GLY A 216 -16.49 -21.82 -5.60
CA GLY A 216 -17.13 -23.07 -5.20
C GLY A 216 -16.34 -23.77 -4.10
N ILE A 217 -15.80 -24.96 -4.37
CA ILE A 217 -15.02 -25.73 -3.38
C ILE A 217 -13.75 -24.98 -2.97
N LEU A 218 -13.15 -24.22 -3.89
CA LEU A 218 -11.95 -23.43 -3.58
C LEU A 218 -12.20 -22.38 -2.51
N ASP A 219 -13.42 -21.84 -2.41
CA ASP A 219 -13.81 -20.88 -1.36
C ASP A 219 -13.74 -21.49 0.06
N TYR A 220 -13.62 -22.82 0.20
CA TYR A 220 -13.47 -23.49 1.49
C TYR A 220 -12.01 -23.83 1.84
N VAL A 221 -11.10 -23.76 0.86
CA VAL A 221 -9.72 -24.24 1.03
C VAL A 221 -8.73 -23.09 0.99
N ILE A 222 -8.88 -22.20 0.01
CA ILE A 222 -7.98 -21.06 -0.22
C ILE A 222 -8.74 -19.74 -0.07
N ASN A 223 -8.04 -18.67 0.25
CA ASN A 223 -8.65 -17.35 0.31
C ASN A 223 -8.96 -16.87 -1.12
N THR A 224 -10.24 -16.68 -1.42
CA THR A 224 -10.70 -16.29 -2.75
C THR A 224 -11.27 -14.87 -2.71
N PRO A 225 -11.52 -14.26 -3.88
CA PRO A 225 -12.21 -12.98 -3.94
C PRO A 225 -13.55 -12.96 -3.20
N SER A 226 -14.29 -14.08 -3.20
CA SER A 226 -15.53 -14.22 -2.43
C SER A 226 -15.29 -14.13 -0.93
N ASN A 227 -14.31 -14.87 -0.42
CA ASN A 227 -13.96 -14.88 1.00
C ASN A 227 -13.47 -13.50 1.46
N HIS A 228 -12.63 -12.86 0.65
CA HIS A 228 -12.04 -11.58 0.99
C HIS A 228 -13.03 -10.42 0.88
N ARG A 229 -14.00 -10.47 -0.04
CA ARG A 229 -15.12 -9.51 -0.05
C ARG A 229 -15.94 -9.55 1.25
N VAL A 230 -16.19 -10.73 1.81
CA VAL A 230 -16.87 -10.87 3.12
C VAL A 230 -16.04 -10.26 4.24
N HIS A 231 -14.72 -10.43 4.18
CA HIS A 231 -13.79 -9.83 5.13
C HIS A 231 -13.85 -8.28 5.11
N HIS A 232 -13.95 -7.69 3.91
CA HIS A 232 -14.09 -6.24 3.72
C HIS A 232 -15.50 -5.69 3.91
N ASP A 233 -16.48 -6.51 4.31
CA ASP A 233 -17.86 -6.07 4.51
C ASP A 233 -17.96 -5.09 5.70
N ASN A 234 -18.32 -3.83 5.42
CA ASN A 234 -18.46 -2.82 6.48
C ASN A 234 -19.61 -3.13 7.45
N SER A 235 -20.62 -3.90 7.03
CA SER A 235 -21.75 -4.28 7.88
C SER A 235 -21.34 -5.24 9.02
N CYS A 236 -20.24 -5.97 8.83
CA CYS A 236 -19.75 -6.97 9.78
C CYS A 236 -18.52 -6.50 10.55
N ARG A 237 -18.23 -5.19 10.63
CA ARG A 237 -17.01 -4.67 11.27
C ARG A 237 -16.83 -5.13 12.72
N SER A 238 -17.91 -5.19 13.51
CA SER A 238 -17.88 -5.69 14.89
C SER A 238 -17.71 -7.21 15.02
N ASP A 239 -17.86 -7.96 13.93
CA ASP A 239 -17.71 -9.41 13.87
C ASP A 239 -16.98 -9.82 12.58
N THR A 240 -15.75 -9.30 12.40
CA THR A 240 -14.94 -9.58 11.20
C THR A 240 -14.71 -11.08 11.04
N LYS A 241 -14.76 -11.55 9.80
CA LYS A 241 -14.59 -12.96 9.39
C LYS A 241 -13.48 -13.08 8.34
N ASN A 242 -13.06 -14.31 8.07
CA ASN A 242 -12.13 -14.66 6.99
C ASN A 242 -10.78 -13.94 7.08
N PHE A 243 -9.95 -14.28 8.07
CA PHE A 243 -8.64 -13.68 8.29
C PHE A 243 -7.49 -14.37 7.55
N GLY A 244 -7.73 -15.52 6.91
CA GLY A 244 -6.72 -16.32 6.23
C GLY A 244 -5.98 -15.55 5.14
N GLY A 245 -4.67 -15.79 5.01
CA GLY A 245 -3.85 -15.17 3.97
C GLY A 245 -3.97 -15.94 2.67
N PHE A 246 -3.41 -17.15 2.63
CA PHE A 246 -3.53 -18.08 1.53
C PHE A 246 -4.58 -19.15 1.81
N LEU A 247 -4.56 -19.79 2.99
CA LEU A 247 -5.48 -20.88 3.34
C LEU A 247 -6.65 -20.40 4.19
N MET A 248 -7.83 -21.00 3.98
CA MET A 248 -9.01 -20.81 4.86
C MET A 248 -9.07 -21.81 6.01
N VAL A 249 -8.12 -22.75 6.08
CA VAL A 249 -8.11 -23.80 7.10
C VAL A 249 -8.12 -23.22 8.52
N TRP A 250 -7.40 -22.13 8.75
CA TRP A 250 -7.36 -21.46 10.05
C TRP A 250 -8.71 -20.87 10.42
N ASP A 251 -9.39 -20.23 9.47
CA ASP A 251 -10.74 -19.70 9.69
C ASP A 251 -11.75 -20.79 10.04
N HIS A 252 -11.63 -21.97 9.43
CA HIS A 252 -12.45 -23.12 9.80
C HIS A 252 -12.12 -23.64 11.20
N LEU A 253 -10.83 -23.79 11.52
CA LEU A 253 -10.37 -24.31 12.82
C LEU A 253 -10.77 -23.40 13.99
N PHE A 254 -10.73 -22.08 13.80
CA PHE A 254 -11.04 -21.09 14.83
C PHE A 254 -12.46 -20.52 14.74
N GLY A 255 -13.30 -21.02 13.82
CA GLY A 255 -14.71 -20.63 13.69
C GLY A 255 -14.92 -19.20 13.19
N THR A 256 -13.98 -18.64 12.42
CA THR A 256 -14.05 -17.31 11.81
C THR A 256 -14.37 -17.35 10.32
N TYR A 257 -14.58 -18.54 9.75
CA TYR A 257 -15.02 -18.69 8.36
C TYR A 257 -16.46 -18.24 8.15
N LYS A 258 -16.70 -17.45 7.11
CA LYS A 258 -18.04 -17.06 6.65
C LYS A 258 -18.08 -17.01 5.13
N ARG A 259 -19.04 -17.74 4.56
CA ARG A 259 -19.29 -17.73 3.12
C ARG A 259 -19.98 -16.44 2.69
N GLU A 260 -19.71 -15.98 1.47
CA GLU A 260 -20.45 -14.87 0.85
C GLU A 260 -21.88 -15.33 0.52
N GLU A 261 -22.86 -14.87 1.30
CA GLU A 261 -24.28 -15.16 1.08
C GLU A 261 -24.98 -14.07 0.25
N LYS A 262 -24.57 -12.81 0.46
CA LYS A 262 -25.09 -11.62 -0.21
C LYS A 262 -23.92 -10.77 -0.66
N GLN A 263 -24.17 -9.85 -1.60
CA GLN A 263 -23.16 -8.86 -1.97
C GLN A 263 -22.81 -8.00 -0.74
N PRO A 264 -21.53 -7.96 -0.35
CA PRO A 264 -21.12 -7.20 0.83
C PRO A 264 -21.32 -5.70 0.68
N ASN A 265 -21.51 -5.01 1.81
CA ASN A 265 -21.66 -3.56 1.80
C ASN A 265 -20.29 -2.89 1.96
N PHE A 266 -19.75 -2.40 0.85
CA PHE A 266 -18.47 -1.69 0.83
C PHE A 266 -18.60 -0.19 1.07
N ARG A 267 -19.82 0.37 1.11
CA ARG A 267 -19.98 1.83 1.29
C ARG A 267 -19.67 2.21 2.72
N LEU A 268 -18.58 2.94 2.90
CA LEU A 268 -18.52 3.93 3.95
C LEU A 268 -19.50 5.05 3.59
N GLN A 269 -20.30 5.51 4.56
CA GLN A 269 -21.01 6.77 4.34
C GLN A 269 -19.96 7.85 4.09
N PRO A 270 -20.13 8.71 3.07
CA PRO A 270 -19.21 9.79 2.77
C PRO A 270 -19.33 10.87 3.85
N SER A 271 -18.89 10.57 5.06
CA SER A 271 -18.63 11.56 6.09
C SER A 271 -17.13 11.79 6.08
N GLU A 272 -16.72 12.86 5.39
CA GLU A 272 -15.37 13.41 5.44
C GLU A 272 -14.30 12.50 4.84
N ILE A 273 -14.37 12.24 3.53
CA ILE A 273 -13.25 11.60 2.83
C ILE A 273 -12.08 12.58 2.85
N ASP A 274 -11.19 12.37 3.81
CA ASP A 274 -9.85 12.89 3.80
C ASP A 274 -9.15 12.25 2.60
N ILE A 275 -9.31 12.80 1.39
CA ILE A 275 -8.80 12.25 0.12
C ILE A 275 -7.27 12.32 0.00
N TYR A 276 -6.58 12.75 1.06
CA TYR A 276 -5.16 13.04 1.05
C TYR A 276 -4.37 11.84 1.58
N PRO A 277 -3.53 11.19 0.76
CA PRO A 277 -2.85 9.94 1.13
C PRO A 277 -2.09 10.00 2.46
N LEU A 278 -1.34 11.09 2.69
CA LEU A 278 -0.54 11.24 3.92
C LEU A 278 -1.42 11.38 5.17
N SER A 279 -2.46 12.20 5.11
CA SER A 279 -3.40 12.34 6.22
C SER A 279 -4.15 11.04 6.51
N GLN A 280 -4.54 10.28 5.49
CA GLN A 280 -5.17 8.96 5.67
C GLN A 280 -4.25 7.93 6.36
N GLN A 281 -2.94 8.01 6.15
CA GLN A 281 -1.94 7.16 6.83
C GLN A 281 -1.74 7.56 8.30
N ILE A 282 -1.71 8.87 8.59
CA ILE A 282 -1.28 9.41 9.89
C ILE A 282 -2.46 9.62 10.85
N ASN A 283 -3.64 10.03 10.36
CA ASN A 283 -4.77 10.38 11.21
C ASN A 283 -5.24 9.26 12.14
N PRO A 284 -5.30 7.98 11.72
CA PRO A 284 -5.58 6.88 12.64
C PRO A 284 -4.59 6.81 13.82
N LEU A 285 -3.29 7.03 13.55
CA LEU A 285 -2.24 7.04 14.56
C LEU A 285 -2.34 8.25 15.50
N ILE A 286 -2.66 9.44 14.96
CA ILE A 286 -2.91 10.65 15.76
C ILE A 286 -4.12 10.44 16.67
N GLN A 287 -5.22 9.87 16.15
CA GLN A 287 -6.42 9.61 16.93
C GLN A 287 -6.15 8.60 18.04
N LEU A 288 -5.42 7.53 17.75
CA LEU A 288 -4.95 6.58 18.76
C LEU A 288 -4.10 7.28 19.83
N GLY A 289 -3.15 8.12 19.43
CA GLY A 289 -2.30 8.86 20.36
C GLY A 289 -3.05 9.86 21.24
N ARG A 290 -4.05 10.56 20.69
CA ARG A 290 -4.91 11.50 21.44
C ARG A 290 -5.75 10.76 22.47
N THR A 291 -6.42 9.69 22.06
CA THR A 291 -7.28 8.89 22.94
C THR A 291 -6.45 8.19 24.01
N PHE A 292 -5.30 7.60 23.66
CA PHE A 292 -4.36 7.02 24.62
C PHE A 292 -3.86 8.02 25.68
N ARG A 293 -3.57 9.27 25.29
CA ARG A 293 -3.16 10.33 26.24
C ARG A 293 -4.29 10.74 27.18
N ALA A 294 -5.52 10.76 26.68
CA ALA A 294 -6.71 11.09 27.47
C ALA A 294 -7.10 9.96 28.45
N THR A 295 -6.74 8.70 28.16
CA THR A 295 -7.03 7.56 29.02
C THR A 295 -6.25 7.62 30.35
N PRO A 296 -6.93 7.66 31.51
CA PRO A 296 -6.28 7.74 32.81
C PRO A 296 -5.69 6.38 33.25
N GLY A 297 -4.55 6.44 33.95
CA GLY A 297 -3.88 5.27 34.55
C GLY A 297 -3.11 4.40 33.55
N ILE A 298 -2.06 3.72 34.04
CA ILE A 298 -1.21 2.85 33.21
C ILE A 298 -2.00 1.64 32.71
N PHE A 299 -2.80 1.01 33.59
CA PHE A 299 -3.64 -0.13 33.21
C PHE A 299 -4.71 0.26 32.17
N GLY A 300 -5.35 1.42 32.35
CA GLY A 300 -6.31 1.95 31.38
C GLY A 300 -5.65 2.17 30.00
N LYS A 301 -4.43 2.71 29.98
CA LYS A 301 -3.64 2.91 28.75
C LYS A 301 -3.26 1.62 28.05
N VAL A 302 -2.81 0.59 28.77
CA VAL A 302 -2.51 -0.73 28.18
C VAL A 302 -3.80 -1.34 27.62
N LYS A 303 -4.88 -1.34 28.40
CA LYS A 303 -6.19 -1.81 27.95
C LYS A 303 -6.65 -1.08 26.69
N HIS A 304 -6.49 0.25 26.63
CA HIS A 304 -6.86 1.08 25.49
C HIS A 304 -6.20 0.64 24.18
N LEU A 305 -4.95 0.17 24.22
CA LEU A 305 -4.22 -0.28 23.03
C LEU A 305 -4.69 -1.65 22.53
N PHE A 306 -5.07 -2.54 23.45
CA PHE A 306 -5.34 -3.95 23.16
C PHE A 306 -6.83 -4.34 23.23
N GLU A 307 -7.73 -3.41 23.58
CA GLU A 307 -9.16 -3.64 23.44
C GLU A 307 -9.61 -3.51 21.98
N SER A 308 -10.76 -4.10 21.68
CA SER A 308 -11.38 -4.07 20.36
C SER A 308 -11.47 -2.62 19.87
N PRO A 309 -11.15 -2.34 18.61
CA PRO A 309 -11.37 -1.02 18.05
C PRO A 309 -12.86 -0.67 18.08
N ASP A 310 -13.12 0.62 18.29
CA ASP A 310 -14.48 1.14 18.25
C ASP A 310 -14.88 1.17 16.78
N PHE A 311 -15.61 0.15 16.35
CA PHE A 311 -16.33 0.20 15.09
C PHE A 311 -17.59 1.01 15.37
N PRO A 312 -17.74 2.26 14.88
CA PRO A 312 -18.99 2.97 15.06
C PRO A 312 -20.12 2.06 14.56
N ASN A 313 -21.05 1.71 15.44
CA ASN A 313 -22.23 0.94 15.07
C ASN A 313 -22.92 1.70 13.93
N LEU A 314 -22.87 1.15 12.72
CA LEU A 314 -23.62 1.67 11.59
C LEU A 314 -25.14 1.48 11.78
N GLU A 315 -25.53 0.73 12.81
CA GLU A 315 -26.90 0.55 13.25
C GLU A 315 -27.11 1.21 14.63
N GLY A 316 -27.67 2.42 14.62
CA GLY A 316 -28.37 2.97 15.78
C GLY A 316 -27.58 3.94 16.66
N LYS A 317 -27.97 5.22 16.54
CA LYS A 317 -27.87 6.29 17.55
C LYS A 317 -26.53 6.41 18.28
N GLY A 318 -25.61 7.18 17.71
CA GLY A 318 -24.44 7.68 18.43
C GLY A 318 -23.68 8.73 17.65
N ALA A 319 -24.07 9.99 17.81
CA ALA A 319 -23.29 11.18 17.46
C ALA A 319 -22.49 11.11 16.13
N SER A 320 -23.19 11.02 15.00
CA SER A 320 -22.68 11.72 13.83
C SER A 320 -22.63 13.20 14.21
N VAL A 321 -21.45 13.75 14.45
CA VAL A 321 -21.27 15.19 14.32
C VAL A 321 -21.54 15.48 12.85
N SER A 322 -22.80 15.72 12.51
CA SER A 322 -23.21 16.13 11.18
C SER A 322 -22.75 17.58 11.03
N ILE A 323 -21.51 17.77 10.61
CA ILE A 323 -21.14 19.05 10.00
C ILE A 323 -21.87 19.07 8.66
N SER A 324 -22.96 19.82 8.60
CA SER A 324 -23.65 20.09 7.34
C SER A 324 -22.70 20.92 6.47
N HIS A 325 -22.19 20.33 5.41
CA HIS A 325 -21.58 21.10 4.34
C HIS A 325 -22.48 20.97 3.12
N ASP A 326 -23.29 22.01 2.91
CA ASP A 326 -23.80 22.34 1.58
C ASP A 326 -22.61 22.33 0.62
N VAL A 327 -22.61 21.41 -0.34
CA VAL A 327 -21.51 21.23 -1.31
C VAL A 327 -21.55 22.41 -2.28
N PRO A 328 -20.58 23.36 -2.24
CA PRO A 328 -20.68 24.57 -3.05
C PRO A 328 -20.32 24.30 -4.53
N GLU A 329 -20.76 25.19 -5.42
CA GLU A 329 -20.41 25.22 -6.87
C GLU A 329 -18.88 25.20 -7.14
N SER A 330 -18.05 25.44 -6.14
CA SER A 330 -16.58 25.31 -6.17
C SER A 330 -16.06 23.88 -6.35
N TYR A 331 -16.94 22.86 -6.31
CA TYR A 331 -16.55 21.46 -6.47
C TYR A 331 -15.98 21.15 -7.86
N SER A 332 -16.48 21.77 -8.93
CA SER A 332 -15.98 21.52 -10.30
C SER A 332 -14.54 22.00 -10.49
N ALA A 333 -14.20 23.15 -9.92
CA ALA A 333 -12.86 23.71 -9.96
C ALA A 333 -11.87 22.93 -9.09
N LEU A 334 -12.29 22.56 -7.87
CA LEU A 334 -11.51 21.68 -6.99
C LEU A 334 -11.33 20.29 -7.61
N LYS A 335 -12.35 19.76 -8.28
CA LYS A 335 -12.28 18.51 -9.03
C LYS A 335 -11.27 18.57 -10.16
N ASN A 336 -11.25 19.65 -10.94
CA ASN A 336 -10.24 19.84 -12.00
C ASN A 336 -8.83 19.94 -11.41
N ILE A 337 -8.62 20.77 -10.38
CA ILE A 337 -7.32 20.86 -9.70
C ILE A 337 -6.89 19.48 -9.23
N TRP A 338 -7.80 18.76 -8.59
CA TRP A 338 -7.57 17.43 -8.07
C TRP A 338 -7.23 16.41 -9.17
N GLU A 339 -7.96 16.36 -10.28
CA GLU A 339 -7.68 15.46 -11.42
C GLU A 339 -6.29 15.72 -12.02
N HIS A 340 -5.93 16.99 -12.24
CA HIS A 340 -4.63 17.34 -12.80
C HIS A 340 -3.49 17.06 -11.81
N SER A 341 -3.67 17.41 -10.53
CA SER A 341 -2.70 17.10 -9.46
C SER A 341 -2.47 15.59 -9.37
N THR A 342 -3.54 14.81 -9.51
CA THR A 342 -3.51 13.36 -9.37
C THR A 342 -2.77 12.69 -10.53
N ILE A 343 -3.04 13.12 -11.77
CA ILE A 343 -2.29 12.67 -12.95
C ILE A 343 -0.81 13.08 -12.86
N TYR A 344 -0.54 14.34 -12.47
CA TYR A 344 0.81 14.85 -12.28
C TYR A 344 1.61 13.98 -11.29
N LEU A 345 1.02 13.71 -10.13
CA LEU A 345 1.61 12.87 -9.09
C LEU A 345 1.91 11.47 -9.62
N PHE A 346 0.93 10.84 -10.27
CA PHE A 346 1.10 9.49 -10.80
C PHE A 346 2.21 9.40 -11.83
N VAL A 347 2.23 10.30 -12.83
CA VAL A 347 3.27 10.30 -13.87
C VAL A 347 4.64 10.51 -13.26
N HIS A 348 4.78 11.48 -12.35
CA HIS A 348 6.07 11.75 -11.71
C HIS A 348 6.53 10.60 -10.82
N LEU A 349 5.64 10.00 -10.04
CA LEU A 349 5.95 8.85 -9.19
C LEU A 349 6.35 7.63 -10.03
N LEU A 350 5.63 7.36 -11.12
CA LEU A 350 5.93 6.25 -12.03
C LEU A 350 7.31 6.43 -12.67
N LEU A 351 7.57 7.61 -13.26
CA LEU A 351 8.83 7.92 -13.91
C LEU A 351 10.00 7.80 -12.93
N MET A 352 9.90 8.42 -11.74
CA MET A 352 10.96 8.34 -10.72
C MET A 352 11.16 6.92 -10.18
N SER A 353 10.10 6.13 -10.05
CA SER A 353 10.19 4.74 -9.58
C SER A 353 10.93 3.86 -10.60
N ILE A 354 10.60 3.99 -11.90
CA ILE A 354 11.30 3.29 -12.99
C ILE A 354 12.79 3.65 -12.96
N THR A 355 13.11 4.95 -12.91
CA THR A 355 14.51 5.41 -12.84
C THR A 355 15.21 4.84 -11.60
N THR A 356 14.57 4.86 -10.43
CA THR A 356 15.17 4.34 -9.20
C THR A 356 15.45 2.83 -9.32
N ILE A 357 14.53 2.05 -9.89
CA ILE A 357 14.70 0.61 -10.10
C ILE A 357 15.85 0.33 -11.07
N GLU A 358 15.90 1.00 -12.23
CA GLU A 358 17.00 0.84 -13.20
C GLU A 358 18.37 1.12 -12.59
N HIS A 359 18.46 2.12 -11.72
CA HIS A 359 19.73 2.51 -11.10
C HIS A 359 20.09 1.66 -9.89
N LEU A 360 19.11 1.11 -9.15
CA LEU A 360 19.35 0.10 -8.11
C LEU A 360 20.05 -1.14 -8.66
N MET A 361 19.83 -1.45 -9.93
CA MET A 361 20.48 -2.57 -10.62
C MET A 361 21.93 -2.27 -11.03
N ASN A 362 22.40 -1.03 -10.89
CA ASN A 362 23.74 -0.63 -11.29
C ASN A 362 24.54 -0.02 -10.12
N PRO A 363 25.47 -0.78 -9.49
CA PRO A 363 26.19 -0.36 -8.30
C PRO A 363 27.09 0.88 -8.52
N LEU A 364 27.35 1.26 -9.78
CA LEU A 364 28.12 2.45 -10.14
C LEU A 364 27.31 3.76 -10.11
N LYS A 365 25.99 3.70 -9.93
CA LYS A 365 25.09 4.88 -9.99
C LYS A 365 24.36 5.19 -8.68
N THR A 366 25.03 5.02 -7.54
CA THR A 366 24.43 5.16 -6.20
C THR A 366 23.91 6.57 -5.92
N GLN A 367 24.56 7.62 -6.43
CA GLN A 367 24.11 9.01 -6.20
C GLN A 367 22.79 9.31 -6.90
N CYS A 368 22.58 8.73 -8.09
CA CYS A 368 21.35 8.85 -8.86
C CYS A 368 20.14 8.27 -8.12
N CYS A 369 20.30 7.06 -7.54
CA CYS A 369 19.27 6.42 -6.72
C CYS A 369 18.85 7.29 -5.55
N TRP A 370 19.81 7.85 -4.81
CA TRP A 370 19.51 8.70 -3.66
C TRP A 370 18.76 9.98 -4.06
N CYS A 371 19.11 10.59 -5.19
CA CYS A 371 18.44 11.81 -5.67
C CYS A 371 17.00 11.52 -6.12
N CYS A 372 16.76 10.39 -6.80
CA CYS A 372 15.41 9.96 -7.16
C CYS A 372 14.59 9.64 -5.91
N LEU A 373 15.15 8.94 -4.93
CA LEU A 373 14.48 8.60 -3.67
C LEU A 373 14.08 9.87 -2.88
N VAL A 374 15.01 10.82 -2.72
CA VAL A 374 14.73 12.11 -2.06
C VAL A 374 13.62 12.87 -2.80
N SER A 375 13.63 12.83 -4.14
CA SER A 375 12.60 13.48 -4.95
C SER A 375 11.23 12.81 -4.84
N ILE A 376 11.18 11.47 -4.75
CA ILE A 376 9.95 10.71 -4.48
C ILE A 376 9.40 11.09 -3.11
N ILE A 377 10.24 11.05 -2.08
CA ILE A 377 9.86 11.44 -0.71
C ILE A 377 9.30 12.86 -0.71
N TRP A 378 9.99 13.81 -1.33
CA TRP A 378 9.53 15.19 -1.43
C TRP A 378 8.15 15.27 -2.12
N LEU A 379 7.98 14.66 -3.29
CA LEU A 379 6.71 14.66 -4.02
C LEU A 379 5.56 14.09 -3.19
N VAL A 380 5.83 12.99 -2.49
CA VAL A 380 4.87 12.33 -1.60
C VAL A 380 4.44 13.24 -0.44
N PHE A 381 5.38 13.95 0.19
CA PHE A 381 5.05 14.93 1.23
C PHE A 381 4.29 16.15 0.68
N ASN A 382 4.54 16.52 -0.57
CA ASN A 382 3.82 17.61 -1.25
C ASN A 382 2.42 17.20 -1.76
N THR A 383 2.15 15.89 -1.90
CA THR A 383 0.94 15.35 -2.52
C THR A 383 -0.33 15.95 -1.92
N GLU A 384 -0.42 16.01 -0.60
CA GLU A 384 -1.58 16.59 0.07
C GLU A 384 -1.76 18.09 -0.24
N GLY A 385 -0.66 18.85 -0.24
CA GLY A 385 -0.70 20.27 -0.57
C GLY A 385 -1.07 20.56 -2.03
N LEU A 386 -0.62 19.70 -2.94
CA LEU A 386 -0.98 19.75 -4.37
C LEU A 386 -2.46 19.40 -4.59
N LEU A 387 -2.97 18.37 -3.91
CA LEU A 387 -4.39 17.98 -3.96
C LEU A 387 -5.31 19.02 -3.29
N ARG A 388 -4.80 19.76 -2.30
CA ARG A 388 -5.51 20.88 -1.63
C ARG A 388 -5.45 22.19 -2.40
N GLY A 389 -4.60 22.31 -3.42
CA GLY A 389 -4.42 23.56 -4.15
C GLY A 389 -3.64 24.64 -3.40
N LEU A 390 -2.76 24.27 -2.45
CA LEU A 390 -2.04 25.24 -1.63
C LEU A 390 -0.95 25.98 -2.44
N LYS A 391 -1.08 27.30 -2.54
CA LYS A 391 -0.24 28.16 -3.40
C LYS A 391 1.27 27.98 -3.18
N TYR A 392 1.71 27.87 -1.93
CA TYR A 392 3.14 27.75 -1.62
C TYR A 392 3.71 26.37 -1.97
N VAL A 393 2.88 25.33 -2.01
CA VAL A 393 3.33 23.95 -2.32
C VAL A 393 3.72 23.85 -3.79
N TYR A 394 3.08 24.60 -4.68
CA TYR A 394 3.51 24.69 -6.07
C TYR A 394 4.88 25.33 -6.23
N LEU A 395 5.20 26.36 -5.43
CA LEU A 395 6.53 26.95 -5.43
C LEU A 395 7.58 25.94 -4.97
N VAL A 396 7.28 25.23 -3.88
CA VAL A 396 8.12 24.15 -3.34
C VAL A 396 8.32 23.03 -4.37
N GLU A 397 7.27 22.68 -5.13
CA GLU A 397 7.32 21.67 -6.18
C GLU A 397 8.15 22.12 -7.39
N CYS A 398 8.02 23.39 -7.81
CA CYS A 398 8.90 23.97 -8.83
C CYS A 398 10.37 23.94 -8.38
N THR A 399 10.65 24.25 -7.11
CA THR A 399 12.00 24.12 -6.56
C THR A 399 12.51 22.69 -6.64
N ARG A 400 11.69 21.69 -6.29
CA ARG A 400 12.04 20.27 -6.42
C ARG A 400 12.41 19.91 -7.86
N CYS A 401 11.60 20.31 -8.85
CA CYS A 401 11.89 20.05 -10.26
C CYS A 401 13.19 20.72 -10.74
N ILE A 402 13.42 21.98 -10.35
CA ILE A 402 14.66 22.72 -10.70
C ILE A 402 15.88 22.05 -10.07
N LEU A 403 15.81 21.69 -8.79
CA LEU A 403 16.90 21.00 -8.11
C LEU A 403 17.19 19.64 -8.76
N MET A 404 16.15 18.89 -9.14
CA MET A 404 16.32 17.62 -9.82
C MET A 404 16.98 17.80 -11.20
N MET A 405 16.57 18.81 -11.98
CA MET A 405 17.25 19.15 -13.24
C MET A 405 18.73 19.49 -13.01
N LEU A 406 19.04 20.32 -12.00
CA LEU A 406 20.41 20.71 -11.69
C LEU A 406 21.26 19.49 -11.29
N VAL A 407 20.74 18.61 -10.44
CA VAL A 407 21.42 17.37 -10.04
C VAL A 407 21.71 16.49 -11.26
N VAL A 408 20.72 16.31 -12.14
CA VAL A 408 20.89 15.51 -13.36
C VAL A 408 21.90 16.14 -14.32
N SER A 409 21.87 17.46 -14.50
CA SER A 409 22.79 18.17 -15.40
C SER A 409 24.22 18.27 -14.87
N LEU A 410 24.41 18.29 -13.54
CA LEU A 410 25.72 18.46 -12.92
C LEU A 410 26.41 17.14 -12.57
N SER A 411 25.66 16.05 -12.38
CA SER A 411 26.26 14.76 -12.05
C SER A 411 27.02 14.19 -13.24
N SER A 412 28.29 13.84 -13.01
CA SER A 412 29.17 13.19 -13.97
C SER A 412 28.71 11.78 -14.33
N GLU A 413 27.87 11.15 -13.50
CA GLU A 413 27.27 9.84 -13.76
C GLU A 413 26.27 9.89 -14.94
N PHE A 414 25.75 11.08 -15.30
CA PHE A 414 24.83 11.30 -16.42
C PHE A 414 25.51 11.83 -17.69
N LYS A 415 26.80 11.56 -17.90
CA LYS A 415 27.54 12.01 -19.10
C LYS A 415 27.75 10.93 -20.17
N HIS A 416 27.34 9.69 -19.90
CA HIS A 416 27.41 8.56 -20.86
C HIS A 416 26.00 8.04 -21.21
N ASP A 417 25.91 7.22 -22.27
CA ASP A 417 24.75 6.93 -23.15
C ASP A 417 23.33 6.76 -22.51
N ASP A 418 23.21 6.53 -21.21
CA ASP A 418 21.94 6.51 -20.45
C ASP A 418 21.43 7.92 -20.03
N ALA A 419 22.24 8.96 -20.27
CA ALA A 419 21.94 10.36 -19.92
C ALA A 419 20.67 10.89 -20.59
N LEU A 420 20.37 10.41 -21.80
CA LEU A 420 19.30 10.95 -22.64
C LEU A 420 17.92 10.68 -22.04
N VAL A 421 17.68 9.47 -21.52
CA VAL A 421 16.41 9.09 -20.89
C VAL A 421 16.15 9.92 -19.64
N LEU A 422 17.17 10.12 -18.81
CA LEU A 422 17.05 10.92 -17.59
C LEU A 422 16.89 12.42 -17.87
N HIS A 423 17.56 12.95 -18.88
CA HIS A 423 17.36 14.34 -19.31
C HIS A 423 15.97 14.53 -19.92
N GLN A 424 15.47 13.56 -20.70
CA GLN A 424 14.11 13.58 -21.24
C GLN A 424 13.06 13.47 -20.13
N MET A 425 13.26 12.60 -19.14
CA MET A 425 12.37 12.47 -17.98
C MET A 425 12.40 13.73 -17.10
N ALA A 426 13.57 14.29 -16.80
CA ALA A 426 13.70 15.54 -16.06
C ALA A 426 13.05 16.72 -16.81
N LEU A 427 13.14 16.72 -18.15
CA LEU A 427 12.47 17.68 -19.02
C LEU A 427 10.95 17.47 -19.00
N ILE A 428 10.45 16.23 -19.09
CA ILE A 428 9.02 15.90 -18.99
C ILE A 428 8.46 16.28 -17.62
N ILE A 429 9.21 16.01 -16.55
CA ILE A 429 8.87 16.37 -15.17
C ILE A 429 8.79 17.89 -15.00
N SER A 430 9.72 18.62 -15.62
CA SER A 430 9.79 20.08 -15.50
C SER A 430 8.79 20.79 -16.40
N ILE A 431 8.58 20.31 -17.63
CA ILE A 431 7.54 20.81 -18.54
C ILE A 431 6.15 20.48 -17.98
N GLY A 432 5.97 19.28 -17.42
CA GLY A 432 4.75 18.88 -16.71
C GLY A 432 4.43 19.80 -15.54
N GLY A 433 5.43 20.13 -14.71
CA GLY A 433 5.28 21.11 -13.62
C GLY A 433 4.92 22.52 -14.09
N LEU A 434 5.51 22.97 -15.21
CA LEU A 434 5.22 24.29 -15.81
C LEU A 434 3.82 24.36 -16.45
N ILE A 435 3.42 23.32 -17.18
CA ILE A 435 2.07 23.21 -17.77
C ILE A 435 1.03 23.13 -16.65
N PHE A 436 1.30 22.36 -15.60
CA PHE A 436 0.43 22.24 -14.44
C PHE A 436 0.28 23.58 -13.70
N ALA A 437 1.36 24.34 -13.52
CA ALA A 437 1.31 25.70 -12.99
C ALA A 437 0.49 26.67 -13.87
N GLN A 438 0.49 26.49 -15.21
CA GLN A 438 -0.33 27.28 -16.14
C GLN A 438 -1.81 26.88 -16.13
N ILE A 439 -2.13 25.58 -16.07
CA ILE A 439 -3.51 25.07 -15.94
C ILE A 439 -4.16 25.60 -14.67
N LEU A 440 -3.38 25.75 -13.61
CA LEU A 440 -3.86 26.27 -12.35
C LEU A 440 -4.14 27.76 -12.38
N GLN A 441 -3.59 28.57 -13.30
CA GLN A 441 -3.92 30.01 -13.41
C GLN A 441 -5.39 30.30 -13.82
N VAL A 442 -6.23 29.27 -14.01
CA VAL A 442 -7.67 29.41 -14.17
C VAL A 442 -8.30 29.94 -12.86
N PRO A 443 -9.11 31.02 -12.91
CA PRO A 443 -9.48 31.83 -11.74
C PRO A 443 -10.53 31.13 -10.87
N CYS A 444 -10.12 30.18 -10.03
CA CYS A 444 -10.96 29.66 -8.93
C CYS A 444 -10.34 29.90 -7.54
N PHE A 445 -9.28 30.72 -7.48
CA PHE A 445 -8.46 30.97 -6.29
C PHE A 445 -9.05 31.94 -5.24
N LYS A 446 -10.38 32.07 -5.14
CA LYS A 446 -10.95 32.85 -4.03
C LYS A 446 -11.12 31.96 -2.80
N ASP A 447 -10.16 32.11 -1.89
CA ASP A 447 -10.18 31.75 -0.47
C ASP A 447 -10.78 30.40 -0.06
N TYR A 448 -9.90 29.41 0.12
CA TYR A 448 -10.19 28.15 0.81
C TYR A 448 -10.78 28.37 2.23
N ASN A 449 -10.46 29.50 2.88
CA ASN A 449 -11.05 29.90 4.16
C ASN A 449 -12.55 30.19 4.08
N HIS A 450 -13.05 30.61 2.91
CA HIS A 450 -14.49 30.83 2.70
C HIS A 450 -15.26 29.54 2.41
N ILE A 451 -14.58 28.49 1.91
CA ILE A 451 -15.19 27.23 1.46
C ILE A 451 -15.33 26.22 2.61
N THR A 452 -14.45 26.26 3.60
CA THR A 452 -14.43 25.27 4.71
C THR A 452 -15.25 25.66 5.94
N GLY A 453 -15.90 26.83 5.96
CA GLY A 453 -16.75 27.25 7.07
C GLY A 453 -16.05 27.35 8.43
N ARG A 454 -14.71 27.27 8.49
CA ARG A 454 -13.94 27.58 9.70
C ARG A 454 -13.89 29.10 9.86
N SER A 455 -15.01 29.68 10.27
CA SER A 455 -14.95 30.93 11.01
C SER A 455 -14.17 30.66 12.29
N ASP A 456 -13.17 31.48 12.57
CA ASP A 456 -12.44 31.49 13.82
C ASP A 456 -13.41 31.24 14.98
N VAL A 457 -13.18 30.13 15.71
CA VAL A 457 -13.80 29.93 17.02
C VAL A 457 -13.17 31.00 17.92
N GLN A 458 -13.73 32.20 17.89
CA GLN A 458 -13.58 33.14 18.97
C GLN A 458 -14.10 32.42 20.20
N ALA A 459 -13.18 32.05 21.09
CA ALA A 459 -13.50 31.57 22.41
C ALA A 459 -14.33 32.66 23.10
N SER A 460 -15.66 32.52 23.07
CA SER A 460 -16.55 33.29 23.92
C SER A 460 -16.34 32.78 25.33
N ALA A 461 -15.59 33.56 26.11
CA ALA A 461 -15.49 33.38 27.54
C ALA A 461 -16.91 33.35 28.15
N PRO A 462 -17.19 32.47 29.12
CA PRO A 462 -18.49 32.45 29.78
C PRO A 462 -18.69 33.78 30.51
N THR A 463 -19.77 34.49 30.15
CA THR A 463 -20.21 35.71 30.83
C THR A 463 -20.68 35.36 32.24
N PRO A 464 -20.21 36.07 33.28
CA PRO A 464 -20.69 35.85 34.63
C PRO A 464 -22.01 36.62 34.87
N GLY A 465 -23.08 35.89 35.18
CA GLY A 465 -24.02 36.29 36.24
C GLY A 465 -25.50 36.59 35.92
N SER A 466 -26.34 36.10 36.84
CA SER A 466 -27.67 36.57 37.29
C SER A 466 -28.87 36.28 36.38
N LYS A 467 -29.99 35.70 36.84
CA LYS A 467 -30.64 35.62 38.16
C LYS A 467 -31.20 34.24 38.44
#